data_AF-A0A662E9Q4-F1
#
_entry.id   AF-A0A662E9Q4-F1
#
_cell.length_a   1.000
_cell.length_b   1.000
_cell.length_c   1.000
_cell.angle_alpha   90.00
_cell.angle_beta   90.00
_cell.angle_gamma   90.00
#
_symmetry.space_group_name_H-M   'P 1'
#
loop_
_entity.id
_entity.type
_entity.pdbx_description
1 polymer ?
#
loop_
_entity_poly.entity_id
_entity_poly.type
_entity_poly.pdbx_seq_one_letter_code
_entity_poly.pdbx_strand_id
1 'polypeptide(L)' 'MESKDAGRSRPSIWPFVLALLPYLLLVRRFYFVTDDAFISFRYAKNLAAGLGLRYNVGVEPPV' A
#
# COMPACT_ATOMS: atom_id res chain seq x y z
N MET A 1 34.25 35.07 24.55
CA MET A 1 33.79 34.14 23.49
C MET A 1 32.62 33.38 24.06
N GLU A 2 31.42 33.91 23.86
CA GLU A 2 30.19 33.38 24.44
C GLU A 2 29.74 32.17 23.63
N SER A 3 29.71 31.01 24.28
CA SER A 3 29.31 29.72 23.72
C SER A 3 27.83 29.76 23.34
N LYS A 4 27.57 30.01 22.05
CA LYS A 4 26.24 30.21 21.45
C LYS A 4 25.53 28.89 21.10
N ASP A 5 25.78 27.85 21.87
CA ASP A 5 25.10 26.55 21.71
C ASP A 5 23.83 26.51 22.58
N ALA A 6 22.97 27.51 22.38
CA ALA A 6 21.65 27.56 23.00
C ALA A 6 20.71 26.55 22.33
N GLY A 7 20.36 25.50 23.06
CA GLY A 7 19.01 24.91 23.00
C GLY A 7 18.62 24.13 21.75
N ARG A 8 19.44 23.18 21.28
CA ARG A 8 18.96 22.21 20.27
C ARG A 8 18.04 21.16 20.92
N SER A 9 16.74 21.43 20.90
CA SER A 9 15.70 20.48 21.32
C SER A 9 15.76 19.21 20.46
N ARG A 10 15.81 18.04 21.10
CA ARG A 10 15.72 16.76 20.39
C ARG A 10 14.36 16.66 19.71
N PRO A 11 14.28 16.26 18.43
CA PRO A 11 13.00 16.08 17.75
C PRO A 11 12.19 15.00 18.47
N SER A 12 10.91 15.31 18.72
CA SER A 12 9.96 14.38 19.33
C SER A 12 9.55 13.30 18.32
N ILE A 13 9.50 12.04 18.77
CA ILE A 13 9.05 10.89 17.96
C ILE A 13 7.52 10.74 17.96
N TRP A 14 6.83 11.40 18.88
CA TRP A 14 5.40 11.24 19.10
C TRP A 14 4.52 11.52 17.86
N PRO A 15 4.82 12.51 17.01
CA PRO A 15 4.07 12.70 15.76
C PRO A 15 4.14 11.48 14.83
N PHE A 16 5.32 10.84 14.77
CA PHE A 16 5.50 9.64 13.97
C PHE A 16 4.75 8.45 14.56
N VAL A 17 4.74 8.29 15.89
CA VAL A 17 3.97 7.24 16.57
C VAL A 17 2.47 7.44 16.32
N LEU A 18 1.98 8.68 16.47
CA LEU A 18 0.59 9.05 16.22
C LEU A 18 0.16 8.86 14.77
N ALA A 19 1.07 9.03 13.80
CA ALA A 19 0.79 8.79 12.39
C ALA A 19 0.90 7.29 12.02
N LEU A 20 1.89 6.59 12.55
CA LEU A 20 2.19 5.21 12.20
C LEU A 20 1.13 4.24 12.73
N LEU A 21 0.62 4.47 13.94
CA LEU A 21 -0.35 3.58 14.57
C LEU A 21 -1.67 3.45 13.77
N PRO A 22 -2.38 4.54 13.37
CA PRO A 22 -3.56 4.43 12.53
C PRO A 22 -3.22 3.91 11.13
N TYR A 23 -2.05 4.26 10.57
CA TYR A 23 -1.60 3.72 9.28
C TYR A 23 -1.48 2.20 9.31
N LEU A 24 -0.85 1.63 10.34
CA LEU A 24 -0.71 0.17 10.48
C LEU A 24 -2.07 -0.53 10.67
N LEU A 25 -3.01 0.09 11.37
CA LEU A 25 -4.38 -0.43 11.50
C LEU A 25 -5.11 -0.46 10.15
N LEU A 26 -4.96 0.59 9.34
CA LEU A 26 -5.50 0.65 7.98
C LEU A 26 -4.85 -0.41 7.09
N VAL A 27 -3.52 -0.51 7.08
CA VAL A 27 -2.80 -1.55 6.33
C VAL A 27 -3.31 -2.94 6.72
N ARG A 28 -3.42 -3.25 8.02
CA ARG A 28 -3.95 -4.54 8.47
C ARG A 28 -5.40 -4.76 8.01
N ARG A 29 -6.25 -3.73 8.06
CA ARG A 29 -7.66 -3.84 7.67
C ARG A 29 -7.86 -4.02 6.16
N PHE A 30 -6.99 -3.40 5.37
CA PHE A 30 -7.11 -3.28 3.91
C PHE A 30 -6.07 -4.09 3.13
N TYR A 31 -5.22 -4.88 3.78
CA TYR A 31 -4.13 -5.63 3.12
C TYR A 31 -4.65 -6.47 1.94
N PHE A 32 -5.85 -7.04 2.07
CA PHE A 32 -6.49 -7.88 1.07
C PHE A 32 -7.17 -7.09 -0.07
N VAL A 33 -7.61 -5.85 0.20
CA VAL A 33 -8.35 -5.03 -0.78
C VAL A 33 -7.46 -4.63 -1.95
N THR A 34 -6.18 -4.39 -1.69
CA THR A 34 -5.21 -4.03 -2.74
C THR A 34 -4.99 -5.18 -3.73
N ASP A 35 -4.89 -6.41 -3.23
CA ASP A 35 -4.69 -7.60 -4.06
C ASP A 35 -5.94 -7.94 -4.90
N ASP A 36 -7.12 -7.89 -4.27
CA ASP A 36 -8.40 -8.11 -4.96
C ASP A 36 -8.66 -7.07 -6.06
N ALA A 37 -8.31 -5.80 -5.81
CA ALA A 37 -8.43 -4.75 -6.81
C ALA A 37 -7.49 -5.01 -8.00
N PHE A 38 -6.24 -5.41 -7.75
CA PHE A 38 -5.30 -5.77 -8.81
C PHE A 38 -5.82 -6.92 -9.68
N ILE A 39 -6.31 -7.99 -9.05
CA ILE A 39 -6.90 -9.15 -9.75
C ILE A 39 -8.11 -8.71 -10.59
N SER A 40 -9.03 -7.92 -10.01
CA SER A 40 -10.24 -7.44 -10.68
C SER A 40 -9.93 -6.54 -11.88
N PHE A 41 -9.01 -5.59 -11.74
CA PHE A 41 -8.63 -4.70 -12.83
C PHE A 41 -7.95 -5.46 -13.97
N ARG A 42 -7.17 -6.49 -13.67
CA ARG A 42 -6.55 -7.33 -14.69
C ARG A 42 -7.60 -8.12 -15.48
N TYR A 43 -8.59 -8.70 -14.80
CA TYR A 43 -9.72 -9.34 -15.48
C TYR A 43 -10.53 -8.35 -16.32
N ALA A 44 -10.82 -7.16 -15.78
CA ALA A 44 -11.55 -6.13 -16.50
C ALA A 44 -10.82 -5.67 -17.77
N LYS A 45 -9.49 -5.48 -17.69
CA LYS A 45 -8.63 -5.17 -18.84
C LYS A 45 -8.71 -6.26 -19.92
N ASN A 46 -8.58 -7.52 -19.51
CA ASN A 46 -8.60 -8.64 -20.46
C ASN A 46 -9.98 -8.83 -21.09
N LEU A 47 -11.05 -8.59 -20.32
CA LEU A 47 -12.42 -8.58 -20.82
C LEU A 47 -12.63 -7.45 -21.84
N ALA A 48 -12.18 -6.24 -21.53
CA ALA A 48 -12.27 -5.09 -22.44
C ALA A 48 -11.47 -5.29 -23.75
N ALA A 49 -10.40 -6.08 -23.70
CA ALA A 49 -9.61 -6.48 -24.87
C ALA A 49 -10.21 -7.66 -25.66
N GLY A 50 -11.37 -8.20 -25.26
CA GLY A 50 -12.01 -9.35 -25.92
C GLY A 50 -11.38 -10.71 -25.60
N LEU A 51 -10.50 -10.79 -24.60
CA LEU A 51 -9.79 -12.01 -24.21
C LEU A 51 -10.55 -12.84 -23.16
N GLY A 52 -11.66 -12.28 -22.64
CA GLY A 52 -12.51 -12.89 -21.61
C GLY A 52 -11.97 -12.71 -20.19
N LEU A 53 -12.66 -13.35 -19.24
CA LEU A 53 -12.27 -13.37 -17.83
C LEU A 53 -11.11 -14.35 -17.60
N ARG A 54 -9.92 -13.98 -18.09
CA ARG A 54 -8.67 -14.74 -17.90
C ARG A 54 -7.67 -13.93 -17.10
N TYR A 55 -7.01 -14.55 -16.12
CA TYR A 55 -5.93 -13.90 -15.40
C TYR A 55 -4.63 -13.89 -16.22
N ASN A 56 -4.18 -15.06 -16.67
CA ASN A 56 -3.06 -15.22 -17.59
C ASN A 56 -3.59 -15.61 -18.98
N VAL A 57 -3.42 -14.72 -19.96
CA VAL A 57 -3.81 -14.98 -21.34
C VAL A 57 -2.85 -16.03 -21.92
N GLY A 58 -3.38 -17.05 -22.60
CA GLY A 58 -2.58 -18.13 -23.18
C GLY A 58 -2.12 -19.20 -22.19
N VAL A 59 -2.46 -19.08 -20.90
CA VAL A 59 -2.21 -20.13 -19.89
C VAL A 59 -3.55 -20.74 -19.52
N GLU A 60 -3.63 -22.07 -19.54
CA GLU A 60 -4.80 -22.76 -19.02
C GLU A 60 -4.81 -22.67 -17.49
N PRO A 61 -5.96 -22.35 -16.87
CA PRO A 61 -6.07 -22.39 -15.43
C PRO A 61 -5.84 -23.83 -14.94
N PRO A 62 -5.11 -24.04 -13.84
CA PRO A 62 -4.96 -25.37 -13.25
C PRO A 62 -6.35 -25.93 -12.90
N VAL A 63 -6.55 -27.21 -13.20
CA VAL A 63 -7.75 -27.99 -12.85
C VAL A 63 -7.67 -28.52 -11.42
#